data_AF-A0A327X3P1-F1
#
_entry.id   AF-A0A327X3P1-F1
#
_cell.length_a   1.000
_cell.length_b   1.000
_cell.length_c   1.000
_cell.angle_alpha   90.00
_cell.angle_beta   90.00
_cell.angle_gamma   90.00
#
_symmetry.space_group_name_H-M   'P 1'
#
loop_
_entity.id
_entity.type
_entity.pdbx_description
1 polymer ?
#
loop_
_entity_poly.entity_id
_entity_poly.type
_entity_poly.pdbx_seq_one_letter_code
_entity_poly.pdbx_strand_id
1 'polypeptide(L)'
;MQITDSQQAAEALCSALQQGPWCVLTGAGISTDSGIPAYRDEEGQWKSPPPMQHQEFMASHSARQRYWARSLHGWPQLYHAKPNRAHQILAQLQQQQRISTIKP
;
A
#
# COMPACT_ATOMS: atom_id res chain seq x y z
N MET A 1 1.89 -21.45 -18.48
CA MET A 1 2.42 -20.33 -19.27
C MET A 1 3.22 -19.47 -18.31
N GLN A 2 4.56 -19.49 -18.39
CA GLN A 2 5.40 -18.60 -17.58
C GLN A 2 5.45 -17.24 -18.28
N ILE A 3 4.91 -16.21 -17.64
CA ILE A 3 4.99 -14.84 -18.13
C ILE A 3 6.31 -14.28 -17.63
N THR A 4 7.35 -14.31 -18.48
CA THR A 4 8.68 -13.75 -18.18
C THR A 4 8.87 -12.33 -18.71
N ASP A 5 7.95 -11.85 -19.55
CA ASP A 5 7.96 -10.49 -20.11
C ASP A 5 6.88 -9.61 -19.46
N SER A 6 7.32 -8.44 -18.98
CA SER A 6 6.45 -7.42 -18.38
C SER A 6 5.37 -6.91 -19.33
N GLN A 7 5.66 -6.84 -20.63
CA GLN A 7 4.70 -6.35 -21.61
C GLN A 7 3.60 -7.37 -21.87
N GLN A 8 3.98 -8.66 -22.04
CA GLN A 8 3.03 -9.76 -22.12
C GLN A 8 2.17 -9.88 -20.85
N ALA A 9 2.74 -9.64 -19.66
CA ALA A 9 1.99 -9.60 -18.40
C ALA A 9 0.92 -8.51 -18.40
N ALA A 10 1.29 -7.30 -18.85
CA ALA A 10 0.39 -6.16 -18.91
C ALA A 10 -0.77 -6.41 -19.89
N GLU A 11 -0.49 -6.98 -21.06
CA GLU A 11 -1.52 -7.33 -22.04
C GLU A 11 -2.49 -8.38 -21.50
N ALA A 12 -1.97 -9.45 -20.87
CA ALA A 12 -2.78 -10.47 -20.24
C ALA A 12 -3.67 -9.90 -19.12
N LEU A 13 -3.13 -9.00 -18.29
CA LEU A 13 -3.88 -8.33 -17.24
C LEU A 13 -4.98 -7.41 -17.82
N CYS A 14 -4.67 -6.63 -18.85
CA CYS A 14 -5.65 -5.77 -19.53
C CYS A 14 -6.84 -6.58 -20.07
N SER A 15 -6.56 -7.72 -20.70
CA SER A 15 -7.57 -8.66 -21.19
C SER A 15 -8.40 -9.24 -20.04
N ALA A 16 -7.75 -9.74 -18.98
CA ALA A 16 -8.42 -10.33 -17.83
C ALA A 16 -9.37 -9.32 -17.15
N LEU A 17 -8.93 -8.07 -16.99
CA LEU A 17 -9.74 -7.05 -16.35
C LEU A 17 -11.10 -6.84 -17.06
N GLN A 18 -11.23 -7.19 -18.36
CA GLN A 18 -12.47 -6.99 -19.12
C GLN A 18 -13.62 -7.87 -18.60
N GLN A 19 -13.30 -8.97 -17.92
CA GLN A 19 -14.27 -9.92 -17.39
C GLN A 19 -14.74 -9.59 -15.96
N GLY A 20 -14.54 -8.35 -15.51
CA GLY A 20 -14.89 -7.92 -14.15
C GLY A 20 -16.39 -8.02 -13.81
N PRO A 21 -16.76 -7.68 -12.56
CA PRO A 21 -15.98 -6.86 -11.65
C PRO A 21 -15.00 -7.63 -10.76
N TRP A 22 -13.83 -7.04 -10.52
CA TRP A 22 -12.75 -7.61 -9.70
C TRP A 22 -12.72 -7.06 -8.27
N CYS A 23 -12.24 -7.87 -7.35
CA CYS A 23 -11.79 -7.41 -6.03
C CYS A 23 -10.29 -7.12 -6.11
N VAL A 24 -9.87 -5.94 -5.64
CA VAL A 24 -8.45 -5.56 -5.59
C VAL A 24 -7.95 -5.61 -4.15
N LEU A 25 -6.94 -6.43 -3.90
CA LEU A 25 -6.16 -6.40 -2.65
C LEU A 25 -4.99 -5.41 -2.84
N THR A 26 -4.80 -4.52 -1.89
CA THR A 26 -3.72 -3.53 -1.88
C THR A 26 -2.87 -3.69 -0.63
N GLY A 27 -1.64 -3.20 -0.67
CA GLY A 27 -0.77 -3.10 0.51
C GLY A 27 -0.01 -1.78 0.50
N ALA A 28 0.88 -1.57 1.47
CA ALA A 28 1.67 -0.33 1.58
C ALA A 28 2.44 0.04 0.31
N GLY A 29 2.80 -0.95 -0.52
CA GLY A 29 3.48 -0.75 -1.80
C GLY A 29 2.73 0.17 -2.78
N ILE A 30 1.40 0.23 -2.74
CA ILE A 30 0.65 1.14 -3.64
C ILE A 30 0.93 2.62 -3.35
N SER A 31 1.43 2.95 -2.16
CA SER A 31 1.64 4.31 -1.67
C SER A 31 3.11 4.75 -1.70
N THR A 32 4.03 3.94 -2.21
CA THR A 32 5.45 4.31 -2.31
C THR A 32 5.65 5.55 -3.17
N ASP A 33 4.99 5.62 -4.32
CA ASP A 33 5.04 6.77 -5.22
C ASP A 33 4.27 7.98 -4.68
N SER A 34 3.49 7.79 -3.61
CA SER A 34 2.89 8.89 -2.83
C SER A 34 3.83 9.44 -1.77
N GLY A 35 5.07 8.95 -1.72
CA GLY A 35 6.05 9.30 -0.70
C GLY A 35 5.83 8.58 0.62
N ILE A 36 5.04 7.51 0.69
CA ILE A 36 4.86 6.72 1.93
C ILE A 36 5.67 5.43 1.79
N PRO A 37 6.75 5.23 2.58
CA PRO A 37 7.62 4.08 2.40
C PRO A 37 6.88 2.77 2.75
N ALA A 38 7.11 1.74 1.94
CA ALA A 38 6.70 0.38 2.27
C ALA A 38 7.49 -0.14 3.49
N TYR A 39 6.87 -1.05 4.24
CA TYR A 39 7.49 -1.68 5.41
C TYR A 39 8.64 -2.63 5.06
N ARG A 40 8.54 -3.28 3.89
CA ARG A 40 9.46 -4.32 3.44
C ARG A 40 10.11 -3.97 2.11
N ASP A 41 11.29 -4.52 1.87
CA ASP A 41 11.97 -4.47 0.56
C ASP A 41 11.47 -5.59 -0.37
N GLU A 42 12.09 -5.70 -1.54
CA GLU A 42 11.72 -6.64 -2.60
C GLU A 42 11.97 -8.10 -2.17
N GLU A 43 12.93 -8.31 -1.26
CA GLU A 43 13.25 -9.59 -0.62
C GLU A 43 12.39 -9.88 0.62
N GLY A 44 11.46 -8.98 0.97
CA GLY A 44 10.54 -9.13 2.10
C GLY A 44 11.14 -8.81 3.48
N GLN A 45 12.36 -8.28 3.55
CA GLN A 45 13.02 -7.87 4.78
C GLN A 45 12.50 -6.52 5.27
N TRP A 46 12.58 -6.28 6.57
CA TRP A 46 12.15 -5.01 7.17
C TRP A 46 13.09 -3.87 6.79
N LYS A 47 12.55 -2.79 6.20
CA LYS A 47 13.33 -1.58 5.86
C LYS A 47 13.64 -0.69 7.07
N SER A 48 13.02 -0.96 8.21
CA SER A 48 13.17 -0.22 9.46
C SER A 48 12.80 -1.14 10.62
N PRO A 49 13.19 -0.82 11.88
CA PRO A 49 12.77 -1.61 13.03
C PRO A 49 11.25 -1.85 13.02
N PRO A 50 10.81 -3.08 13.33
CA PRO A 50 9.39 -3.43 13.26
C PRO A 50 8.58 -2.50 14.17
N PRO A 51 7.29 -2.27 13.81
CA PRO A 51 6.43 -1.41 14.59
C PRO A 51 6.30 -1.91 16.03
N MET A 52 6.11 -0.96 16.96
CA MET A 52 5.79 -1.27 18.36
C MET A 52 4.55 -2.16 18.41
N GLN A 53 4.64 -3.26 19.15
CA GLN A 53 3.52 -4.18 19.29
C GLN A 53 2.46 -3.61 20.24
N HIS A 54 1.19 -4.02 20.06
CA HIS A 54 0.08 -3.53 20.89
C HIS A 54 0.32 -3.73 22.40
N GLN A 55 0.86 -4.88 22.79
CA GLN A 55 1.18 -5.15 24.20
C GLN A 55 2.21 -4.17 24.76
N GLU A 56 3.25 -3.82 23.98
CA GLU A 56 4.26 -2.83 24.36
C GLU A 56 3.65 -1.43 24.50
N PHE A 57 2.76 -1.05 23.58
CA PHE A 57 2.05 0.23 23.65
C PHE A 57 1.19 0.35 24.91
N MET A 58 0.54 -0.75 25.30
CA MET A 58 -0.32 -0.79 26.49
C MET A 58 0.47 -0.87 27.79
N ALA A 59 1.71 -1.37 27.76
CA ALA A 59 2.52 -1.65 28.93
C ALA A 59 2.82 -0.42 29.81
N SER A 60 3.00 0.78 29.23
CA SER A 60 3.34 1.96 30.03
C SER A 60 3.02 3.30 29.35
N HIS A 61 2.96 4.36 30.16
CA HIS A 61 2.86 5.73 29.65
C HIS A 61 4.08 6.12 28.79
N SER A 62 5.29 5.73 29.20
CA SER A 62 6.52 6.03 28.46
C SER A 62 6.58 5.33 27.09
N ALA A 63 6.02 4.12 26.96
CA ALA A 63 5.90 3.44 25.68
C ALA A 63 5.00 4.24 24.72
N ARG A 64 3.86 4.76 25.21
CA ARG A 64 2.97 5.62 24.41
C ARG A 64 3.63 6.94 24.04
N GLN A 65 4.40 7.56 24.94
CA GLN A 65 5.18 8.76 24.62
C GLN A 65 6.18 8.49 23.48
N ARG A 66 6.94 7.38 23.56
CA ARG A 66 7.88 6.98 22.50
C ARG A 66 7.18 6.72 21.17
N TYR A 67 6.03 6.04 21.20
CA TYR A 67 5.22 5.80 20.01
C TYR A 67 4.83 7.12 19.33
N TRP A 68 4.20 8.04 20.08
CA TRP A 68 3.73 9.31 19.53
C TRP A 68 4.88 10.23 19.11
N ALA A 69 5.98 10.26 19.85
CA ALA A 69 7.18 11.01 19.46
C ALA A 69 7.73 10.56 18.09
N ARG A 70 7.76 9.25 17.82
CA ARG A 70 8.15 8.74 16.50
C ARG A 70 7.13 9.07 15.42
N SER A 71 5.83 8.93 15.70
CA SER A 71 4.77 9.24 14.74
C SER A 71 4.77 10.71 14.32
N LEU A 72 5.07 11.62 15.24
CA LEU A 72 5.19 13.06 14.95
C LEU A 72 6.30 13.35 13.92
N HIS A 73 7.40 12.60 13.94
CA HIS A 73 8.48 12.78 12.95
C HIS A 73 8.05 12.38 11.54
N GLY A 74 7.26 11.31 11.40
CA GLY A 74 6.72 10.86 10.09
C GLY A 74 5.48 11.62 9.63
N TRP A 75 4.85 12.42 10.51
CA TRP A 75 3.57 13.06 10.24
C TRP A 75 3.59 14.03 9.06
N PRO A 76 4.59 14.93 8.88
CA PRO A 76 4.58 15.87 7.75
C PRO A 76 4.55 15.17 6.39
N GLN A 77 5.33 14.09 6.23
CA GLN A 77 5.38 13.29 5.00
C GLN A 77 4.02 12.64 4.71
N LEU A 78 3.40 12.03 5.72
CA LEU A 78 2.06 11.46 5.62
C LEU A 78 1.00 12.53 5.30
N TYR A 79 1.08 13.69 5.94
CA TYR A 79 0.13 14.78 5.76
C TYR A 79 0.15 15.37 4.35
N HIS A 80 1.34 15.45 3.73
CA HIS A 80 1.50 15.97 2.37
C HIS A 80 1.34 14.92 1.26
N ALA A 81 1.26 13.63 1.62
CA ALA A 81 1.08 12.56 0.65
C ALA A 81 -0.23 12.75 -0.14
N LYS A 82 -0.15 12.60 -1.46
CA LYS A 82 -1.30 12.68 -2.37
C LYS A 82 -1.50 11.34 -3.10
N PRO A 83 -2.72 11.00 -3.50
CA PRO A 83 -2.97 9.82 -4.33
C PRO A 83 -2.12 9.88 -5.61
N ASN A 84 -1.31 8.84 -5.83
CA ASN A 84 -0.50 8.70 -7.04
C ASN A 84 -1.32 8.11 -8.21
N ARG A 85 -0.64 7.83 -9.33
CA ARG A 85 -1.25 7.31 -10.56
C ARG A 85 -2.01 5.99 -10.34
N ALA A 86 -1.50 5.07 -9.50
CA ALA A 86 -2.16 3.80 -9.22
C ALA A 86 -3.52 4.02 -8.55
N HIS A 87 -3.59 4.89 -7.54
CA HIS A 87 -4.83 5.26 -6.87
C HIS A 87 -5.87 5.83 -7.85
N GLN A 88 -5.42 6.72 -8.74
CA GLN A 88 -6.29 7.34 -9.75
C GLN A 88 -6.84 6.31 -10.74
N ILE A 89 -6.01 5.37 -11.19
CA ILE A 89 -6.45 4.30 -12.10
C ILE A 89 -7.45 3.37 -11.40
N LEU A 90 -7.20 2.95 -10.16
CA LEU A 90 -8.14 2.11 -9.41
C LEU A 90 -9.49 2.82 -9.22
N ALA A 91 -9.47 4.11 -8.90
CA ALA A 91 -10.69 4.91 -8.79
C ALA A 91 -11.46 4.96 -10.13
N GLN A 92 -10.77 5.17 -11.26
CA GLN A 92 -11.40 5.15 -12.59
C GLN A 92 -12.00 3.79 -12.93
N LEU A 93 -11.27 2.71 -12.64
CA LEU A 93 -11.74 1.33 -12.88
C LEU A 93 -12.96 0.98 -12.01
N GLN A 94 -13.02 1.49 -10.78
CA GLN A 94 -14.18 1.35 -9.92
C GLN A 94 -15.39 2.14 -10.43
N GLN A 95 -15.18 3.38 -10.92
CA GLN A 95 -16.24 4.19 -11.55
C GLN A 95 -16.80 3.50 -12.81
N GLN A 96 -15.96 2.78 -13.55
CA GLN A 96 -16.36 1.97 -14.70
C GLN A 96 -16.97 0.60 -14.32
N GLN A 97 -17.20 0.35 -13.03
CA GLN A 97 -17.73 -0.92 -12.49
C GLN A 97 -16.87 -2.15 -12.85
N ARG A 98 -15.59 -1.95 -13.15
CA ARG A 98 -14.63 -3.05 -13.41
C ARG A 98 -13.98 -3.56 -12.14
N ILE A 99 -14.03 -2.76 -11.07
CA ILE A 99 -13.66 -3.14 -9.70
C ILE A 99 -14.91 -3.01 -8.84
N SER A 100 -15.27 -4.06 -8.11
CA SER A 100 -16.39 -4.04 -7.15
C SER A 100 -15.95 -3.56 -5.77
N THR A 101 -14.73 -3.89 -5.36
CA THR A 101 -14.23 -3.53 -4.03
C THR A 101 -12.71 -3.44 -4.00
N ILE A 102 -12.19 -2.64 -3.08
CA ILE A 102 -10.77 -2.51 -2.78
C ILE A 102 -10.59 -2.87 -1.30
N LYS A 103 -9.66 -3.78 -1.00
CA LYS A 103 -9.32 -4.23 0.35
C LYS A 103 -7.86 -3.89 0.67
N PRO A 104 -7.58 -3.40 1.90
CA PRO A 104 -6.21 -3.28 2.40
C PRO A 104 -5.65 -4.63 2.85
#